data_AF-A0A6V2TLC9-F1
#
_entry.id   AF-A0A6V2TLC9-F1
#
_cell.length_a   1.000
_cell.length_b   1.000
_cell.length_c   1.000
_cell.angle_alpha   90.00
_cell.angle_beta   90.00
_cell.angle_gamma   90.00
#
_symmetry.space_group_name_H-M   'P 1'
#
loop_
_entity.id
_entity.type
_entity.pdbx_description
1 polymer ?
#
loop_
_entity_poly.entity_id
_entity_poly.type
_entity_poly.pdbx_seq_one_letter_code
_entity_poly.pdbx_strand_id
1 'polypeptide(L)'
;MHSLLVLAPAHAPLLERPLALVAQAVLQGPCEGQGEGYSELSLATFGGVAGRALLVAPSTFEAALSSAASALGLAQPLPAFCFAWLAVCDGMLLSSQRRLAALALAALLPLEPKALGCLEEVLSLCVSALADEEQPPPSPARSPPPEAVRAAFSHALEPFDSLAAMPLRPALQRSLGVAQEAHGAAFGAAIARVDPALLEQVRAAFGTV
;
A
#
# COMPACT_ATOMS: atom_id res chain seq x y z
N MET A 1 -16.28 -2.62 -8.98
CA MET A 1 -15.23 -3.29 -8.17
C MET A 1 -14.91 -2.57 -6.86
N HIS A 2 -15.15 -1.26 -6.70
CA HIS A 2 -14.87 -0.52 -5.46
C HIS A 2 -15.80 -0.87 -4.28
N SER A 3 -16.90 -1.60 -4.52
CA SER A 3 -17.89 -1.99 -3.50
C SER A 3 -17.67 -3.37 -2.88
N LEU A 4 -16.66 -4.13 -3.32
CA LEU A 4 -16.47 -5.53 -2.87
C LEU A 4 -15.75 -5.65 -1.52
N LEU A 5 -15.22 -4.56 -0.97
CA LEU A 5 -14.40 -4.59 0.26
C LEU A 5 -14.83 -3.52 1.27
N VAL A 6 -16.14 -3.30 1.41
CA VAL A 6 -16.69 -2.85 2.70
C VAL A 6 -16.60 -4.08 3.63
N LEU A 7 -15.39 -4.35 4.09
CA LEU A 7 -15.06 -5.55 4.86
C LEU A 7 -15.71 -5.47 6.24
N ALA A 8 -16.92 -6.02 6.37
CA ALA A 8 -17.33 -6.58 7.64
C ALA A 8 -16.50 -7.85 7.88
N PRO A 9 -15.83 -8.01 9.04
CA PRO A 9 -15.02 -9.20 9.35
C PRO A 9 -15.75 -10.53 9.13
N ALA A 10 -17.08 -10.53 9.20
CA ALA A 10 -17.94 -11.69 8.98
C ALA A 10 -17.86 -12.31 7.58
N HIS A 11 -17.41 -11.57 6.54
CA HIS A 11 -17.35 -12.06 5.16
C HIS A 11 -15.93 -12.44 4.69
N ALA A 12 -14.93 -12.28 5.56
CA ALA A 12 -13.53 -12.59 5.28
C ALA A 12 -13.27 -13.99 4.69
N PRO A 13 -13.91 -15.09 5.16
CA PRO A 13 -13.65 -16.43 4.63
C PRO A 13 -14.07 -16.61 3.16
N LEU A 14 -15.08 -15.86 2.68
CA LEU A 14 -15.53 -15.93 1.29
C LEU A 14 -14.56 -15.24 0.33
N LEU A 15 -13.66 -14.41 0.86
CA LEU A 15 -12.73 -13.61 0.09
C LEU A 15 -11.32 -14.20 0.06
N GLU A 16 -11.03 -15.21 0.87
CA GLU A 16 -9.70 -15.82 0.97
C GLU A 16 -9.19 -16.34 -0.38
N ARG A 17 -10.02 -17.06 -1.14
CA ARG A 17 -9.63 -17.61 -2.45
C ARG A 17 -9.45 -16.53 -3.53
N PRO A 18 -10.37 -15.57 -3.73
CA PRO A 18 -10.11 -14.42 -4.60
C PRO A 18 -8.87 -13.63 -4.20
N LEU A 19 -8.65 -13.42 -2.89
CA LEU A 19 -7.51 -12.69 -2.37
C LEU A 19 -6.20 -13.44 -2.61
N ALA A 20 -6.19 -14.77 -2.51
CA ALA A 20 -5.03 -15.58 -2.83
C ALA A 20 -4.63 -15.45 -4.31
N LEU A 21 -5.60 -15.43 -5.23
CA LEU A 21 -5.33 -15.19 -6.66
C LEU A 21 -4.77 -13.79 -6.92
N VAL A 22 -5.29 -12.78 -6.22
CA VAL A 22 -4.79 -11.40 -6.28
C VAL A 22 -3.35 -11.32 -5.75
N ALA A 23 -3.07 -11.93 -4.61
CA ALA A 23 -1.72 -11.99 -4.04
C ALA A 23 -0.75 -12.76 -4.95
N GLN A 24 -1.20 -13.86 -5.55
CA GLN A 24 -0.43 -14.65 -6.51
C GLN A 24 -0.08 -13.82 -7.75
N ALA A 25 -1.04 -13.08 -8.32
CA ALA A 25 -0.80 -12.20 -9.46
C ALA A 25 0.26 -11.13 -9.14
N VAL A 26 0.17 -10.50 -7.97
CA VAL A 26 1.19 -9.52 -7.51
C VAL A 26 2.55 -10.17 -7.37
N LEU A 27 2.64 -11.34 -6.73
CA LEU A 27 3.88 -12.07 -6.51
C LEU A 27 4.54 -12.56 -7.81
N GLN A 28 3.76 -12.82 -8.86
CA GLN A 28 4.28 -13.20 -10.18
C GLN A 28 4.90 -12.00 -10.93
N GLY A 29 4.49 -10.77 -10.61
CA GLY A 29 4.96 -9.56 -11.27
C GLY A 29 4.49 -9.44 -12.72
N PRO A 30 4.98 -8.42 -13.46
CA PRO A 30 4.67 -8.26 -14.88
C PRO A 30 5.37 -9.36 -15.70
N CYS A 31 4.60 -10.08 -16.53
CA CYS A 31 5.17 -11.04 -17.48
C CYS A 31 5.47 -10.34 -18.81
N GLU A 32 6.75 -10.15 -19.13
CA GLU A 32 7.17 -9.73 -20.48
C GLU A 32 7.22 -10.96 -21.41
N GLY A 33 6.11 -11.25 -22.07
CA GLY A 33 6.03 -12.35 -23.03
C GLY A 33 4.64 -12.49 -23.62
N GLN A 34 4.57 -12.81 -24.92
CA GLN A 34 3.34 -12.89 -25.71
C GLN A 34 2.29 -13.84 -25.09
N GLY A 35 1.32 -13.27 -24.38
CA GLY A 35 0.09 -13.95 -23.97
C GLY A 35 -0.08 -14.06 -22.46
N GLU A 36 -1.07 -13.34 -21.93
CA GLU A 36 -1.63 -13.47 -20.56
C GLU A 36 -0.76 -12.97 -19.39
N GLY A 37 -0.07 -11.84 -19.56
CA GLY A 37 0.49 -11.07 -18.44
C GLY A 37 -0.50 -10.04 -17.87
N TYR A 38 -0.43 -9.78 -16.57
CA TYR A 38 -1.12 -8.63 -15.96
C TYR A 38 -0.35 -7.34 -16.28
N SER A 39 -1.08 -6.26 -16.59
CA SER A 39 -0.44 -4.94 -16.72
C SER A 39 0.01 -4.40 -15.37
N GLU A 40 1.00 -3.51 -15.34
CA GLU A 40 1.45 -2.84 -14.10
C GLU A 40 0.30 -2.16 -13.37
N LEU A 41 -0.63 -1.53 -14.11
CA LEU A 41 -1.84 -0.92 -13.54
C LEU A 41 -2.73 -1.95 -12.84
N SER A 42 -2.90 -3.13 -13.45
CA SER A 42 -3.66 -4.23 -12.86
C SER A 42 -2.97 -4.74 -11.59
N LEU A 43 -1.65 -4.92 -11.62
CA LEU A 43 -0.86 -5.37 -10.48
C LEU A 43 -0.88 -4.35 -9.33
N ALA A 44 -0.77 -3.04 -9.63
CA ALA A 44 -0.90 -1.98 -8.63
C ALA A 44 -2.29 -1.99 -7.98
N THR A 45 -3.34 -2.23 -8.77
CA THR A 45 -4.72 -2.35 -8.28
C THR A 45 -4.92 -3.60 -7.42
N PHE A 46 -4.35 -4.73 -7.82
CA PHE A 46 -4.35 -5.98 -7.05
C PHE A 46 -3.60 -5.85 -5.74
N GLY A 47 -2.43 -5.21 -5.77
CA GLY A 47 -1.71 -4.83 -4.57
C GLY A 47 -2.56 -3.96 -3.65
N GLY A 48 -3.31 -2.99 -4.20
CA GLY A 48 -4.26 -2.18 -3.43
C GLY A 48 -5.36 -3.00 -2.74
N VAL A 49 -5.92 -4.02 -3.41
CA VAL A 49 -6.88 -4.95 -2.79
C VAL A 49 -6.25 -5.73 -1.65
N ALA A 50 -5.05 -6.27 -1.86
CA ALA A 50 -4.32 -7.03 -0.85
C ALA A 50 -3.86 -6.14 0.33
N GLY A 51 -3.42 -4.91 0.06
CA GLY A 51 -3.07 -3.92 1.08
C GLY A 51 -4.27 -3.47 1.91
N ARG A 52 -5.46 -3.35 1.31
CA ARG A 52 -6.71 -3.15 2.07
C ARG A 52 -6.99 -4.33 2.99
N ALA A 53 -6.84 -5.56 2.49
CA ALA A 53 -7.04 -6.75 3.31
C ALA A 53 -6.05 -6.80 4.46
N LEU A 54 -4.78 -6.42 4.26
CA LEU A 54 -3.80 -6.27 5.34
C LEU A 54 -4.27 -5.31 6.42
N LEU A 55 -4.76 -4.12 6.04
CA LEU A 55 -5.13 -3.07 6.99
C LEU A 55 -6.44 -3.37 7.75
N VAL A 56 -7.39 -4.09 7.15
CA VAL A 56 -8.73 -4.30 7.71
C VAL A 56 -8.96 -5.74 8.21
N ALA A 57 -8.30 -6.72 7.62
CA ALA A 57 -8.44 -8.15 7.91
C ALA A 57 -7.09 -8.88 7.81
N PRO A 58 -6.09 -8.54 8.65
CA PRO A 58 -4.71 -9.01 8.53
C PRO A 58 -4.59 -10.55 8.50
N SER A 59 -5.38 -11.26 9.31
CA SER A 59 -5.40 -12.73 9.30
C SER A 59 -5.85 -13.33 7.97
N THR A 60 -6.76 -12.67 7.27
CA THR A 60 -7.23 -13.11 5.94
C THR A 60 -6.19 -12.83 4.87
N PHE A 61 -5.51 -11.68 4.98
CA PHE A 61 -4.36 -11.38 4.13
C PHE A 61 -3.23 -12.41 4.32
N GLU A 62 -2.86 -12.73 5.56
CA GLU A 62 -1.83 -13.73 5.86
C GLU A 62 -2.17 -15.12 5.30
N ALA A 63 -3.42 -15.58 5.46
CA ALA A 63 -3.88 -16.85 4.93
C ALA A 63 -3.82 -16.87 3.39
N ALA A 64 -4.33 -15.81 2.74
CA ALA A 64 -4.32 -15.68 1.29
C ALA A 64 -2.89 -15.59 0.73
N LEU A 65 -2.01 -14.82 1.38
CA LEU A 65 -0.61 -14.68 0.99
C LEU A 65 0.13 -16.00 1.14
N SER A 66 -0.11 -16.75 2.22
CA SER A 66 0.48 -18.07 2.44
C SER A 66 0.02 -19.09 1.39
N SER A 67 -1.26 -19.04 1.01
CA SER A 67 -1.82 -19.87 -0.06
C SER A 67 -1.17 -19.57 -1.41
N ALA A 68 -1.04 -18.28 -1.76
CA ALA A 68 -0.35 -17.83 -2.96
C ALA A 68 1.13 -18.24 -2.97
N ALA A 69 1.82 -18.08 -1.83
CA ALA A 69 3.21 -18.47 -1.65
C ALA A 69 3.43 -19.97 -1.92
N SER A 70 2.56 -20.80 -1.35
CA SER A 70 2.58 -22.26 -1.51
C SER A 70 2.40 -22.66 -2.99
N ALA A 71 1.46 -22.02 -3.68
CA ALA A 71 1.23 -22.25 -5.11
C ALA A 71 2.43 -21.87 -5.99
N LEU A 72 3.23 -20.88 -5.57
CA LEU A 72 4.41 -20.39 -6.29
C LEU A 72 5.73 -21.00 -5.80
N GLY A 73 5.73 -21.81 -4.74
CA GLY A 73 6.95 -22.35 -4.13
C GLY A 73 7.83 -21.29 -3.46
N LEU A 74 7.25 -20.19 -2.97
CA LEU A 74 7.98 -19.07 -2.36
C LEU A 74 8.15 -19.28 -0.85
N ALA A 75 9.40 -19.22 -0.37
CA ALA A 75 9.72 -19.38 1.04
C ALA A 75 9.46 -18.11 1.88
N GLN A 76 9.48 -16.92 1.26
CA GLN A 76 9.38 -15.62 1.94
C GLN A 76 8.39 -14.72 1.21
N PRO A 77 7.09 -14.95 1.37
CA PRO A 77 6.08 -14.27 0.57
C PRO A 77 5.85 -12.82 0.96
N LEU A 78 6.08 -12.45 2.23
CA LEU A 78 5.94 -11.09 2.73
C LEU A 78 6.93 -10.11 2.08
N PRO A 79 8.25 -10.36 2.12
CA PRO A 79 9.22 -9.51 1.42
C PRO A 79 8.99 -9.53 -0.09
N ALA A 80 8.74 -10.70 -0.68
CA ALA A 80 8.47 -10.82 -2.12
C ALA A 80 7.26 -9.98 -2.55
N PHE A 81 6.19 -9.97 -1.73
CA PHE A 81 5.03 -9.13 -1.97
C PHE A 81 5.35 -7.63 -1.83
N CYS A 82 6.14 -7.22 -0.82
CA CYS A 82 6.59 -5.83 -0.69
C CYS A 82 7.30 -5.36 -1.98
N PHE A 83 8.32 -6.12 -2.41
CA PHE A 83 9.13 -5.77 -3.57
C PHE A 83 8.31 -5.75 -4.86
N ALA A 84 7.48 -6.78 -5.08
CA ALA A 84 6.69 -6.87 -6.29
C ALA A 84 5.64 -5.76 -6.38
N TRP A 85 5.01 -5.39 -5.26
CA TRP A 85 4.04 -4.30 -5.26
C TRP A 85 4.72 -2.94 -5.40
N LEU A 86 5.84 -2.69 -4.72
CA LEU A 86 6.62 -1.45 -4.87
C LEU A 86 7.07 -1.21 -6.31
N ALA A 87 7.50 -2.27 -7.02
CA ALA A 87 7.93 -2.17 -8.42
C ALA A 87 6.85 -1.62 -9.36
N VAL A 88 5.58 -1.71 -8.99
CA VAL A 88 4.45 -1.18 -9.77
C VAL A 88 3.80 0.05 -9.12
N CYS A 89 4.31 0.52 -7.97
CA CYS A 89 3.76 1.66 -7.26
C CYS A 89 3.97 2.99 -8.00
N ASP A 90 5.06 3.13 -8.76
CA ASP A 90 5.33 4.34 -9.54
C ASP A 90 4.27 4.59 -10.62
N GLY A 91 3.59 3.54 -11.08
CA GLY A 91 2.46 3.63 -12.01
C GLY A 91 1.15 4.14 -11.40
N MET A 92 1.08 4.38 -10.07
CA MET A 92 -0.13 4.85 -9.40
C MET A 92 -0.36 6.35 -9.61
N LEU A 93 -1.35 6.67 -10.44
CA LEU A 93 -1.73 8.05 -10.76
C LEU A 93 -2.63 8.70 -9.71
N LEU A 94 -3.37 7.91 -8.92
CA LEU A 94 -4.36 8.42 -7.98
C LEU A 94 -3.79 8.57 -6.57
N SER A 95 -3.96 9.75 -5.97
CA SER A 95 -3.52 10.05 -4.60
C SER A 95 -4.13 9.07 -3.58
N SER A 96 -5.38 8.66 -3.75
CA SER A 96 -6.05 7.67 -2.88
C SER A 96 -5.40 6.28 -2.93
N GLN A 97 -4.85 5.89 -4.08
CA GLN A 97 -4.11 4.63 -4.24
C GLN A 97 -2.73 4.73 -3.61
N ARG A 98 -2.00 5.83 -3.82
CA ARG A 98 -0.70 6.08 -3.18
C ARG A 98 -0.83 6.13 -1.66
N ARG A 99 -1.87 6.79 -1.15
CA ARG A 99 -2.20 6.82 0.28
C ARG A 99 -2.42 5.42 0.84
N LEU A 100 -3.22 4.60 0.17
CA LEU A 100 -3.47 3.22 0.58
C LEU A 100 -2.18 2.38 0.56
N ALA A 101 -1.38 2.52 -0.50
CA ALA A 101 -0.12 1.80 -0.62
C ALA A 101 0.88 2.21 0.46
N ALA A 102 1.02 3.51 0.74
CA ALA A 102 1.87 4.01 1.82
C ALA A 102 1.47 3.40 3.18
N LEU A 103 0.17 3.43 3.51
CA LEU A 103 -0.34 2.84 4.75
C LEU A 103 -0.09 1.33 4.82
N ALA A 104 -0.44 0.60 3.77
CA ALA A 104 -0.32 -0.85 3.75
C ALA A 104 1.14 -1.31 3.77
N LEU A 105 2.00 -0.74 2.93
CA LEU A 105 3.43 -1.09 2.87
C LEU A 105 4.15 -0.72 4.16
N ALA A 106 3.84 0.42 4.78
CA ALA A 106 4.36 0.75 6.11
C ALA A 106 3.89 -0.25 7.19
N ALA A 107 2.66 -0.75 7.10
CA ALA A 107 2.13 -1.77 8.00
C ALA A 107 2.71 -3.18 7.77
N LEU A 108 3.37 -3.45 6.64
CA LEU A 108 4.08 -4.72 6.39
C LEU A 108 5.45 -4.75 7.09
N LEU A 109 6.11 -3.59 7.24
CA LEU A 109 7.47 -3.51 7.79
C LEU A 109 7.63 -4.19 9.16
N PRO A 110 6.70 -4.06 10.13
CA PRO A 110 6.82 -4.74 11.41
C PRO A 110 6.69 -6.27 11.34
N LEU A 111 6.09 -6.82 10.28
CA LEU A 111 5.73 -8.23 10.23
C LEU A 111 6.91 -9.15 9.92
N GLU A 112 7.89 -8.67 9.14
CA GLU A 112 9.03 -9.48 8.72
C GLU A 112 10.30 -8.60 8.63
N PRO A 113 11.40 -8.94 9.34
CA PRO A 113 12.62 -8.13 9.33
C PRO A 113 13.23 -7.95 7.93
N LYS A 114 13.05 -8.93 7.04
CA LYS A 114 13.55 -8.85 5.66
C LYS A 114 12.79 -7.84 4.80
N ALA A 115 11.58 -7.45 5.19
CA ALA A 115 10.85 -6.36 4.55
C ALA A 115 11.55 -5.01 4.80
N LEU A 116 12.43 -4.87 5.80
CA LEU A 116 13.26 -3.66 5.94
C LEU A 116 14.21 -3.42 4.76
N GLY A 117 14.38 -4.41 3.88
CA GLY A 117 15.06 -4.22 2.60
C GLY A 117 14.35 -3.24 1.66
N CYS A 118 13.04 -3.01 1.82
CA CYS A 118 12.24 -2.04 1.06
C CYS A 118 12.00 -0.71 1.81
N LEU A 119 12.72 -0.45 2.91
CA LEU A 119 12.43 0.68 3.81
C LEU A 119 12.55 2.04 3.11
N GLU A 120 13.58 2.22 2.26
CA GLU A 120 13.83 3.49 1.56
C GLU A 120 12.68 3.83 0.60
N GLU A 121 12.26 2.86 -0.21
CA GLU A 121 11.16 3.01 -1.17
C GLU A 121 9.83 3.24 -0.45
N VAL A 122 9.59 2.55 0.67
CA VAL A 122 8.40 2.78 1.51
C VAL A 122 8.40 4.20 2.09
N LEU A 123 9.55 4.70 2.58
CA LEU A 123 9.65 6.06 3.10
C LEU A 123 9.42 7.12 2.00
N SER A 124 9.98 6.89 0.82
CA SER A 124 9.75 7.74 -0.36
C SER A 124 8.27 7.81 -0.73
N LEU A 125 7.59 6.67 -0.76
CA LEU A 125 6.15 6.60 -1.01
C LEU A 125 5.34 7.30 0.10
N CYS A 126 5.74 7.16 1.36
CA CYS A 126 5.10 7.86 2.48
C CYS A 126 5.20 9.38 2.36
N VAL A 127 6.38 9.91 2.03
CA VAL A 127 6.60 11.34 1.80
C VAL A 127 5.75 11.82 0.62
N SER A 128 5.76 11.09 -0.49
CA SER A 128 4.93 11.42 -1.65
C SER A 128 3.43 11.44 -1.32
N ALA A 129 2.95 10.47 -0.55
CA ALA A 129 1.54 10.41 -0.15
C ALA A 129 1.15 11.54 0.80
N LEU A 130 2.05 11.97 1.70
CA LEU A 130 1.83 13.13 2.58
C LEU A 130 1.83 14.44 1.80
N ALA A 131 2.71 14.59 0.81
CA ALA A 131 2.75 15.78 -0.04
C ALA A 131 1.45 15.94 -0.86
N ASP A 132 0.82 14.83 -1.29
CA ASP A 132 -0.48 14.86 -1.97
C ASP A 132 -1.62 15.40 -1.08
N GLU A 133 -1.58 15.19 0.24
CA GLU A 133 -2.61 15.69 1.17
C GLU A 133 -2.49 17.19 1.43
N GLU A 134 -1.28 17.74 1.34
CA GLU A 134 -1.02 19.17 1.55
C GLU A 134 -1.38 20.02 0.31
N GLN A 135 -1.64 19.39 -0.84
CA GLN A 135 -2.07 20.11 -2.03
C GLN A 135 -3.51 20.60 -1.87
N PRO A 136 -3.78 21.92 -2.07
CA PRO A 136 -5.14 22.42 -2.03
C PRO A 136 -5.99 21.77 -3.13
N PRO A 137 -7.27 21.47 -2.88
CA PRO A 137 -8.14 20.87 -3.89
C PRO A 137 -8.14 21.77 -5.15
N PRO A 138 -8.15 21.18 -6.35
CA PRO A 138 -8.14 21.95 -7.58
C PRO A 138 -9.32 22.93 -7.56
N SER A 139 -8.99 24.22 -7.72
CA SER A 139 -9.97 25.31 -7.70
C SER A 139 -11.09 25.01 -8.72
N PRO A 140 -12.37 25.15 -8.36
CA PRO A 140 -13.47 24.70 -9.21
C PRO A 140 -13.53 25.56 -10.48
N ALA A 141 -12.96 25.05 -11.57
CA ALA A 141 -13.16 25.63 -12.90
C ALA A 141 -14.64 25.49 -13.30
N ARG A 142 -15.21 26.59 -13.83
CA ARG A 142 -16.55 26.60 -14.42
C ARG A 142 -16.60 25.59 -15.56
N SER A 143 -17.51 24.62 -15.44
CA SER A 143 -17.67 23.37 -16.22
C SER A 143 -16.92 22.20 -15.58
N PRO A 144 -17.59 21.14 -15.09
CA PRO A 144 -16.90 20.00 -14.51
C PRO A 144 -16.18 19.24 -15.64
N PRO A 145 -14.83 19.20 -15.68
CA PRO A 145 -14.15 18.20 -16.48
C PRO A 145 -14.55 16.80 -15.96
N PRO A 146 -14.35 15.71 -16.73
CA PRO A 146 -14.61 14.34 -16.27
C PRO A 146 -13.93 14.02 -14.91
N GLU A 147 -12.89 14.76 -14.54
CA GLU A 147 -12.24 14.72 -13.21
C GLU A 147 -13.12 15.24 -12.07
N ALA A 148 -13.95 16.26 -12.27
CA ALA A 148 -14.86 16.77 -11.23
C ALA A 148 -16.02 15.80 -10.96
N VAL A 149 -16.45 15.05 -11.98
CA VAL A 149 -17.42 13.94 -11.80
C VAL A 149 -16.77 12.77 -11.05
N ARG A 150 -15.48 12.47 -11.31
CA ARG A 150 -14.71 11.49 -10.54
C ARG A 150 -14.49 11.92 -9.09
N ALA A 151 -14.13 13.18 -8.85
CA ALA A 151 -13.96 13.74 -7.52
C ALA A 151 -15.27 13.68 -6.72
N ALA A 152 -16.41 14.00 -7.35
CA ALA A 152 -17.73 13.87 -6.75
C ALA A 152 -18.11 12.41 -6.44
N PHE A 153 -17.79 11.46 -7.33
CA PHE A 153 -18.00 10.03 -7.08
C PHE A 153 -17.10 9.48 -5.97
N SER A 154 -15.85 9.93 -5.91
CA SER A 154 -14.91 9.59 -4.83
C SER A 154 -15.40 10.13 -3.48
N HIS A 155 -15.81 11.40 -3.44
CA HIS A 155 -16.40 12.03 -2.25
C HIS A 155 -17.70 11.34 -1.79
N ALA A 156 -18.51 10.83 -2.71
CA ALA A 156 -19.73 10.10 -2.37
C ALA A 156 -19.47 8.73 -1.71
N LEU A 157 -18.27 8.16 -1.90
CA LEU A 157 -17.85 6.86 -1.35
C LEU A 157 -16.97 6.98 -0.10
N GLU A 158 -16.36 8.14 0.15
CA GLU A 158 -15.60 8.44 1.38
C GLU A 158 -16.30 8.10 2.70
N PRO A 159 -17.63 8.29 2.87
CA PRO A 159 -18.31 7.93 4.12
C PRO A 159 -18.25 6.44 4.46
N PHE A 160 -17.93 5.59 3.48
CA PHE A 160 -17.87 4.13 3.62
C PHE A 160 -16.45 3.58 3.60
N ASP A 161 -15.44 4.45 3.41
CA ASP A 161 -14.03 4.08 3.38
C ASP A 161 -13.33 4.59 4.65
N SER A 162 -13.32 3.75 5.70
CA SER A 162 -12.66 4.06 6.97
C SER A 162 -11.16 4.40 6.81
N LEU A 163 -10.53 3.93 5.73
CA LEU A 163 -9.15 4.25 5.40
C LEU A 163 -9.00 5.62 4.73
N ALA A 164 -10.04 6.17 4.10
CA ALA A 164 -10.01 7.54 3.57
C ALA A 164 -10.14 8.57 4.70
N ALA A 165 -10.94 8.27 5.72
CA ALA A 165 -11.17 9.16 6.87
C ALA A 165 -10.03 9.17 7.91
N MET A 166 -9.08 8.23 7.84
CA MET A 166 -7.98 8.14 8.80
C MET A 166 -6.99 9.32 8.61
N PRO A 167 -6.42 9.92 9.66
CA PRO A 167 -5.34 10.89 9.46
C PRO A 167 -4.06 10.14 9.02
N LEU A 168 -3.52 10.44 7.83
CA LEU A 168 -2.42 9.69 7.22
C LEU A 168 -1.15 9.77 8.06
N ARG A 169 -0.73 10.99 8.41
CA ARG A 169 0.51 11.24 9.15
C ARG A 169 0.58 10.46 10.47
N PRO A 170 -0.39 10.54 11.39
CA PRO A 170 -0.38 9.73 12.62
C PRO A 170 -0.39 8.21 12.38
N ALA A 171 -1.06 7.75 11.33
CA ALA A 171 -1.12 6.32 11.00
C ALA A 171 0.23 5.78 10.49
N LEU A 172 0.91 6.55 9.64
CA LEU A 172 2.26 6.24 9.18
C LEU A 172 3.29 6.29 10.32
N GLN A 173 3.22 7.32 11.18
CA GLN A 173 4.09 7.42 12.37
C GLN A 173 3.93 6.20 13.28
N ARG A 174 2.68 5.77 13.53
CA ARG A 174 2.41 4.57 14.31
C ARG A 174 3.01 3.33 13.66
N SER A 175 2.81 3.14 12.36
CA SER A 175 3.29 1.94 11.66
C SER A 175 4.82 1.85 11.65
N LEU A 176 5.50 2.98 11.39
CA LEU A 176 6.97 3.07 11.43
C LEU A 176 7.50 2.91 12.87
N GLY A 177 6.81 3.46 13.87
CA GLY A 177 7.16 3.27 15.28
C GLY A 177 7.06 1.80 15.70
N VAL A 178 6.00 1.09 15.30
CA VAL A 178 5.85 -0.35 15.56
C VAL A 178 6.93 -1.15 14.83
N ALA A 179 7.34 -0.76 13.62
CA ALA A 179 8.45 -1.41 12.91
C ALA A 179 9.79 -1.20 13.64
N GLN A 180 10.03 0.01 14.15
CA GLN A 180 11.20 0.33 14.96
C GLN A 180 11.24 -0.49 16.25
N GLU A 181 10.11 -0.61 16.95
CA GLU A 181 9.98 -1.42 18.16
C GLU A 181 10.19 -2.92 17.89
N ALA A 182 9.60 -3.44 16.81
CA ALA A 182 9.69 -4.86 16.44
C ALA A 182 11.11 -5.30 16.08
N HIS A 183 11.86 -4.45 15.36
CA HIS A 183 13.14 -4.84 14.75
C HIS A 183 14.37 -4.18 15.38
N GLY A 184 14.19 -3.17 16.22
CA GLY A 184 15.24 -2.50 17.00
C GLY A 184 16.48 -2.15 16.17
N ALA A 185 17.58 -2.86 16.43
CA ALA A 185 18.86 -2.64 15.75
C ALA A 185 18.81 -2.85 14.23
N ALA A 186 17.99 -3.79 13.73
CA ALA A 186 17.85 -4.04 12.30
C ALA A 186 17.14 -2.86 11.60
N PHE A 187 16.16 -2.24 12.27
CA PHE A 187 15.53 -1.00 11.78
C PHE A 187 16.55 0.15 11.75
N GLY A 188 17.34 0.31 12.81
CA GLY A 188 18.41 1.33 12.86
C GLY A 188 19.45 1.15 11.75
N ALA A 189 19.87 -0.09 11.47
CA ALA A 189 20.78 -0.42 10.38
C ALA A 189 20.15 -0.18 9.00
N ALA A 190 18.83 -0.40 8.86
CA ALA A 190 18.12 -0.06 7.63
C ALA A 190 18.06 1.46 7.42
N ILE A 191 17.68 2.23 8.45
CA ILE A 191 17.67 3.70 8.40
C ILE A 191 19.04 4.28 8.06
N ALA A 192 20.12 3.72 8.59
CA ALA A 192 21.49 4.18 8.31
C ALA A 192 21.92 4.01 6.84
N ARG A 193 21.19 3.19 6.05
CA ARG A 193 21.45 2.99 4.62
C ARG A 193 20.59 3.87 3.72
N VAL A 194 19.56 4.52 4.25
CA VAL A 194 18.65 5.39 3.50
C VAL A 194 19.39 6.65 3.06
N ASP A 195 19.11 7.12 1.83
CA ASP A 195 19.62 8.40 1.33
C ASP A 195 19.38 9.54 2.36
N PRO A 196 20.44 10.25 2.80
CA PRO A 196 20.31 11.40 3.69
C PRO A 196 19.33 12.47 3.19
N ALA A 197 19.23 12.68 1.87
CA ALA A 197 18.30 13.65 1.30
C ALA A 197 16.83 13.22 1.52
N LEU A 198 16.54 11.93 1.41
CA LEU A 198 15.22 11.39 1.74
C LEU A 198 14.94 11.49 3.24
N LEU A 199 15.92 11.22 4.10
CA LEU A 199 15.74 11.35 5.56
C LEU A 199 15.38 12.79 5.98
N GLU A 200 15.96 13.80 5.34
CA GLU A 200 15.56 15.20 5.56
C GLU A 200 14.11 15.47 5.11
N GLN A 201 13.70 14.92 3.96
CA GLN A 201 12.30 15.02 3.52
C GLN A 201 11.35 14.31 4.47
N VAL A 202 11.72 13.13 4.98
CA VAL A 202 10.95 12.39 5.99
C VAL A 202 10.81 13.24 7.25
N ARG A 203 11.90 13.83 7.77
CA ARG A 203 11.84 14.71 8.96
C ARG A 203 10.90 15.89 8.74
N ALA A 204 11.00 16.54 7.58
CA ALA A 204 10.14 17.66 7.21
C ALA A 204 8.66 17.23 7.10
N ALA A 205 8.38 16.14 6.39
CA ALA A 205 7.02 15.64 6.15
C ALA A 205 6.35 15.14 7.44
N PHE A 206 7.11 14.54 8.36
CA PHE A 206 6.57 14.01 9.62
C PHE A 206 6.55 15.04 10.75
N GLY A 207 7.17 16.22 10.58
CA GLY A 207 7.09 17.34 11.52
C GLY A 207 7.82 17.11 12.85
N THR A 208 8.85 16.26 12.85
CA THR A 208 9.76 16.14 13.99
C THR A 208 10.74 17.32 13.98
N VAL A 209 10.47 18.33 14.81
CA VAL A 209 11.42 19.41 15.17
C VAL A 209 12.19 18.99 16.42
#